data_AF-A0A0G0F7J7-F1
#
_entry.id   AF-A0A0G0F7J7-F1
#
_cell.length_a   1.000
_cell.length_b   1.000
_cell.length_c   1.000
_cell.angle_alpha   90.00
_cell.angle_beta   90.00
_cell.angle_gamma   90.00
#
_symmetry.space_group_name_H-M   'P 1'
#
loop_
_entity.id
_entity.type
_entity.pdbx_description
1 polymer ?
#
loop_
_entity_poly.entity_id
_entity_poly.type
_entity_poly.pdbx_seq_one_letter_code
_entity_poly.pdbx_strand_id
1 'polypeptide(L)'
;MQFKVPQFLEIEDKIFGPFTFKQFVYLVGGAGICYILFKLLGIWLGAIPILTIAGLSAALVFYRPNGKPFINMIEAGLKYAMQNKLYIWKRHQIKIKNKQQQEIKATAELKRETMNQSGIKLSGSKLRDLAWSLDVLDLKK
;
A
#
# COMPACT_ATOMS: atom_id res chain seq x y z
N MET A 1 -26.69 9.55 -8.99
CA MET A 1 -26.37 8.16 -9.38
C MET A 1 -25.46 7.58 -8.31
N GLN A 2 -25.87 6.52 -7.61
CA GLN A 2 -25.02 5.86 -6.61
C GLN A 2 -24.19 4.78 -7.32
N PHE A 3 -22.87 4.95 -7.35
CA PHE A 3 -21.95 3.97 -7.90
C PHE A 3 -21.78 2.83 -6.90
N LYS A 4 -22.09 1.60 -7.31
CA LYS A 4 -21.75 0.41 -6.52
C LYS A 4 -20.24 0.22 -6.59
N VAL A 5 -19.59 0.22 -5.43
CA VAL A 5 -18.16 -0.09 -5.35
C VAL A 5 -17.99 -1.59 -5.63
N PRO A 6 -17.18 -1.98 -6.63
CA PRO A 6 -16.90 -3.39 -6.90
C PRO A 6 -16.14 -3.99 -5.72
N GLN A 7 -16.68 -5.06 -5.14
CA GLN A 7 -16.12 -5.72 -3.95
C GLN A 7 -15.04 -6.76 -4.27
N PHE A 8 -14.82 -7.09 -5.54
CA PHE A 8 -13.90 -8.16 -5.97
C PHE A 8 -12.64 -7.65 -6.67
N LEU A 9 -12.20 -6.41 -6.40
CA LEU A 9 -10.97 -5.88 -6.99
C LEU A 9 -9.69 -6.59 -6.49
N GLU A 10 -9.76 -7.22 -5.32
CA GLU A 10 -8.58 -7.79 -4.64
C GLU A 10 -8.33 -9.27 -4.98
N ILE A 11 -9.32 -9.94 -5.60
CA ILE A 11 -9.21 -11.36 -5.96
C ILE A 11 -8.79 -11.41 -7.43
N GLU A 12 -7.63 -12.02 -7.69
CA GLU A 12 -7.19 -12.28 -9.06
C GLU A 12 -8.16 -13.21 -9.80
N ASP A 13 -8.39 -12.90 -11.08
CA ASP A 13 -9.20 -13.73 -11.96
C ASP A 13 -8.57 -15.12 -12.14
N LYS A 14 -9.41 -16.14 -11.98
CA LYS A 14 -9.04 -17.54 -12.23
C LYS A 14 -9.23 -17.84 -13.71
N ILE A 15 -8.13 -17.71 -14.47
CA ILE A 15 -8.13 -17.91 -15.93
C ILE A 15 -8.10 -19.41 -16.27
N PHE A 16 -7.42 -20.22 -15.44
CA PHE A 16 -7.22 -21.65 -15.70
C PHE A 16 -7.90 -22.50 -14.64
N GLY A 17 -9.22 -22.70 -14.80
CA GLY A 17 -10.02 -23.51 -13.88
C GLY A 17 -9.94 -22.96 -12.43
N PRO A 18 -9.36 -23.69 -11.47
CA PRO A 18 -9.23 -23.21 -10.10
C PRO A 18 -8.07 -22.22 -9.88
N PHE A 19 -7.17 -22.06 -10.85
CA PHE A 19 -5.91 -21.32 -10.70
C PHE A 19 -5.96 -19.93 -11.32
N THR A 20 -5.31 -18.98 -10.64
CA THR A 20 -4.99 -17.66 -11.22
C THR A 20 -3.83 -17.79 -12.21
N PHE A 21 -3.65 -16.79 -13.07
CA PHE A 21 -2.53 -16.80 -14.03
C PHE A 21 -1.17 -17.01 -13.35
N LYS A 22 -0.93 -16.33 -12.22
CA LYS A 22 0.33 -16.46 -11.47
C LYS A 22 0.52 -17.88 -10.92
N GLN A 23 -0.53 -18.47 -10.35
CA GLN A 23 -0.48 -19.83 -9.83
C GLN A 23 -0.18 -20.85 -10.94
N PHE A 24 -0.82 -20.68 -12.10
CA PHE A 24 -0.54 -21.52 -13.26
C PHE A 24 0.93 -21.41 -13.70
N VAL A 25 1.46 -20.18 -13.79
CA VAL A 25 2.88 -19.96 -14.13
C VAL A 25 3.81 -20.60 -13.10
N TYR A 26 3.51 -20.57 -11.81
CA TYR A 26 4.33 -21.22 -10.79
C TYR A 26 4.32 -22.75 -10.91
N LEU A 27 3.18 -23.36 -11.24
CA LEU A 27 3.10 -24.81 -11.46
C LEU A 27 3.82 -25.23 -12.73
N VAL A 28 3.58 -24.56 -13.85
CA VAL A 28 4.23 -24.88 -15.13
C VAL A 28 5.73 -24.60 -15.06
N GLY A 29 6.13 -23.46 -14.49
CA GLY A 29 7.53 -23.13 -14.28
C GLY A 29 8.23 -24.13 -13.35
N GLY A 30 7.59 -24.48 -12.24
CA GLY A 30 8.11 -25.50 -11.31
C GLY A 30 8.25 -26.87 -11.96
N ALA A 31 7.21 -27.33 -12.68
CA ALA A 31 7.25 -28.59 -13.42
C ALA A 31 8.34 -28.59 -14.52
N GLY A 32 8.50 -27.47 -15.23
CA GLY A 32 9.56 -27.30 -16.22
C GLY A 32 10.97 -27.40 -15.62
N ILE A 33 11.20 -26.75 -14.47
CA ILE A 33 12.49 -26.85 -13.76
C ILE A 33 12.72 -28.28 -13.25
N CYS A 34 11.70 -28.93 -12.69
CA CYS A 34 11.79 -30.33 -12.27
C CYS A 34 12.14 -31.26 -13.45
N TYR A 35 11.55 -31.03 -14.62
CA TYR A 35 11.86 -31.80 -15.82
C TYR A 35 13.30 -31.59 -16.30
N ILE A 36 13.78 -30.34 -16.29
CA ILE A 36 15.17 -30.03 -16.63
C ILE A 36 16.12 -30.74 -15.67
N LEU A 37 15.86 -30.68 -14.37
CA LEU A 37 16.68 -31.36 -13.35
C LEU A 37 16.66 -32.88 -13.51
N PHE A 38 15.49 -33.45 -13.80
CA PHE A 38 15.37 -34.87 -14.09
C PHE A 38 16.23 -35.28 -15.29
N LYS A 39 16.19 -34.49 -16.37
CA LYS A 39 16.98 -34.76 -17.58
C LYS A 39 18.48 -34.59 -17.32
N LEU A 40 18.88 -33.67 -16.45
CA LEU A 40 20.29 -33.30 -16.24
C LEU A 40 21.00 -34.19 -15.20
N LEU A 41 20.33 -34.55 -14.10
CA LEU A 41 20.89 -35.33 -13.00
C LEU A 41 20.38 -36.79 -12.94
N GLY A 42 19.33 -37.13 -13.71
CA GLY A 42 18.64 -38.42 -13.58
C GLY A 42 17.83 -38.53 -12.27
N ILE A 43 17.12 -39.66 -12.08
CA ILE A 43 16.24 -39.83 -10.92
C ILE A 43 17.02 -39.91 -9.59
N TRP A 44 18.21 -40.52 -9.59
CA TRP A 44 18.96 -40.84 -8.35
C TRP A 44 19.60 -39.61 -7.71
N LEU A 45 20.32 -38.79 -8.49
CA LEU A 45 20.89 -37.53 -8.00
C LEU A 45 19.86 -36.40 -8.02
N GLY A 46 18.88 -36.45 -8.92
CA GLY A 46 17.86 -35.43 -9.09
C GLY A 46 16.72 -35.50 -8.09
N ALA A 47 16.45 -36.63 -7.44
CA ALA A 47 15.29 -36.79 -6.56
C ALA A 47 15.19 -35.71 -5.47
N ILE A 48 16.29 -35.43 -4.77
CA ILE A 48 16.33 -34.43 -3.70
C ILE A 48 16.00 -33.02 -4.22
N PRO A 49 16.75 -32.46 -5.20
CA PRO A 49 16.45 -31.11 -5.69
C PRO A 49 15.08 -31.01 -6.39
N ILE A 50 14.65 -32.05 -7.11
CA ILE A 50 13.32 -32.11 -7.74
C ILE A 50 12.24 -32.04 -6.65
N LEU A 51 12.37 -32.81 -5.58
CA LEU A 51 11.39 -32.81 -4.50
C LEU A 51 11.33 -31.44 -3.79
N THR A 52 12.48 -30.81 -3.57
CA THR A 52 12.53 -29.46 -2.99
C THR A 52 11.82 -28.44 -3.88
N ILE A 53 12.06 -28.46 -5.19
CA ILE A 53 11.47 -27.50 -6.13
C ILE A 53 9.99 -27.77 -6.37
N ALA A 54 9.60 -29.05 -6.47
CA ALA A 54 8.20 -29.44 -6.56
C ALA A 54 7.42 -29.01 -5.31
N GLY A 55 8.00 -29.25 -4.11
CA GLY A 55 7.42 -28.80 -2.85
C GLY A 55 7.28 -27.28 -2.76
N LEU A 56 8.30 -26.54 -3.20
CA LEU A 56 8.28 -25.07 -3.21
C LEU A 56 7.25 -24.51 -4.20
N SER A 57 7.15 -25.09 -5.40
CA SER A 57 6.14 -24.72 -6.39
C SER A 57 4.72 -25.00 -5.89
N ALA A 58 4.49 -26.15 -5.26
CA ALA A 58 3.20 -26.46 -4.63
C ALA A 58 2.88 -25.49 -3.48
N ALA A 59 3.85 -25.17 -2.62
CA ALA A 59 3.67 -24.20 -1.54
C ALA A 59 3.30 -22.82 -2.07
N LEU A 60 3.92 -22.35 -3.16
CA LEU A 60 3.58 -21.07 -3.80
C LEU A 60 2.12 -20.97 -4.24
N VAL A 61 1.49 -22.10 -4.59
CA VAL A 61 0.12 -22.14 -5.11
C VAL A 61 -0.90 -22.38 -4.01
N PHE A 62 -0.65 -23.37 -3.14
CA PHE A 62 -1.64 -23.84 -2.16
C PHE A 62 -1.46 -23.23 -0.77
N TYR A 63 -0.24 -22.86 -0.40
CA TYR A 63 0.02 -22.33 0.94
C TYR A 63 -0.30 -20.83 0.98
N ARG A 64 -1.12 -20.42 1.96
CA ARG A 64 -1.53 -19.01 2.13
C ARG A 64 -1.42 -18.61 3.60
N PRO A 65 -0.23 -18.26 4.08
CA PRO A 65 -0.05 -17.82 5.45
C PRO A 65 -0.80 -16.51 5.69
N ASN A 66 -1.61 -16.48 6.75
CA ASN A 66 -2.40 -15.30 7.15
C ASN A 66 -3.30 -14.74 6.03
N GLY A 67 -3.85 -15.61 5.18
CA GLY A 67 -4.74 -15.22 4.08
C GLY A 67 -4.06 -14.52 2.91
N LYS A 68 -2.72 -14.42 2.91
CA LYS A 68 -1.95 -13.80 1.82
C LYS A 68 -1.29 -14.86 0.94
N PRO A 69 -1.07 -14.56 -0.36
CA PRO A 69 -0.26 -15.41 -1.23
C PRO A 69 1.14 -15.63 -0.65
N PHE A 70 1.64 -16.88 -0.68
CA PHE A 70 2.96 -17.21 -0.14
C PHE A 70 4.10 -16.41 -0.77
N ILE A 71 3.97 -16.03 -2.04
CA ILE A 71 4.95 -15.18 -2.74
C ILE A 71 5.20 -13.86 -1.99
N ASN A 72 4.18 -13.25 -1.39
CA ASN A 72 4.32 -12.00 -0.64
C ASN A 72 5.16 -12.19 0.62
N MET A 73 5.08 -13.38 1.24
CA MET A 73 5.89 -13.71 2.41
C MET A 73 7.36 -13.89 2.03
N ILE A 74 7.63 -14.58 0.91
CA ILE A 74 8.99 -14.75 0.38
C ILE A 74 9.57 -13.38 0.01
N GLU A 75 8.81 -12.55 -0.71
CA GLU A 75 9.24 -11.21 -1.10
C GLU A 75 9.57 -10.35 0.14
N ALA A 76 8.69 -10.36 1.14
CA ALA A 76 8.93 -9.64 2.39
C ALA A 76 10.17 -10.17 3.14
N GLY A 77 10.37 -11.48 3.16
CA GLY A 77 11.54 -12.12 3.76
C GLY A 77 12.85 -11.74 3.06
N LEU A 78 12.87 -11.80 1.72
CA LEU A 78 14.02 -11.40 0.90
C LEU A 78 14.32 -9.90 1.06
N LYS A 79 13.28 -9.07 1.00
CA LYS A 79 13.41 -7.62 1.23
C LYS A 79 13.94 -7.34 2.64
N TYR A 80 13.48 -8.06 3.65
CA TYR A 80 13.95 -7.92 5.02
C TYR A 80 15.41 -8.35 5.21
N ALA A 81 15.85 -9.38 4.49
CA ALA A 81 17.23 -9.85 4.51
C ALA A 81 18.18 -8.87 3.79
N MET A 82 17.74 -8.31 2.66
CA MET A 82 18.54 -7.39 1.85
C MET A 82 18.51 -5.93 2.34
N GLN A 83 17.48 -5.52 3.08
CA GLN A 83 17.39 -4.13 3.56
C GLN A 83 18.45 -3.86 4.63
N ASN A 84 19.02 -2.65 4.56
CA ASN A 84 19.89 -2.16 5.61
C ASN A 84 19.08 -1.96 6.90
N LYS A 85 19.50 -2.59 8.00
CA LYS A 85 18.82 -2.57 9.31
C LYS A 85 19.09 -1.28 10.11
N LEU A 86 19.53 -0.22 9.44
CA LEU A 86 19.86 1.05 10.07
C LEU A 86 18.58 1.87 10.28
N TYR A 87 18.00 1.74 11.48
CA TYR A 87 16.84 2.52 11.89
C TYR A 87 17.30 3.91 12.38
N ILE A 88 17.56 4.83 11.45
CA ILE A 88 17.74 6.25 11.80
C ILE A 88 16.35 6.90 11.86
N TRP A 89 16.04 7.56 12.97
CA TRP A 89 14.90 8.46 13.04
C TRP A 89 15.13 9.62 12.05
N LYS A 90 14.41 9.60 10.93
CA LYS A 90 14.33 10.73 10.01
C LYS A 90 13.04 11.47 10.30
N ARG A 91 13.15 12.72 10.77
CA ARG A 91 12.03 13.65 10.83
C ARG A 91 11.46 13.76 9.41
N HIS A 92 10.29 13.16 9.20
CA HIS A 92 9.63 13.15 7.90
C HIS A 92 9.19 14.58 7.59
N GLN A 93 10.01 15.31 6.84
CA GLN A 93 9.59 16.56 6.21
C GLN A 93 8.59 16.14 5.15
N ILE A 94 7.29 16.30 5.45
CA ILE A 94 6.21 16.06 4.49
C ILE A 94 6.46 17.01 3.31
N LYS A 95 7.15 16.55 2.27
CA LYS A 95 7.16 17.22 0.99
C LYS A 95 5.79 16.97 0.39
N ILE A 96 4.87 17.91 0.61
CA ILE A 96 3.58 17.93 -0.06
C ILE A 96 3.87 17.83 -1.56
N LYS A 97 3.52 16.70 -2.16
CA LYS A 97 3.68 16.46 -3.59
C LYS A 97 2.83 17.52 -4.29
N ASN A 98 3.41 18.26 -5.24
CA ASN A 98 2.85 19.47 -5.86
C ASN A 98 1.35 19.41 -6.25
N LYS A 99 0.77 18.24 -6.51
CA LYS A 99 -0.68 18.06 -6.75
C LYS A 99 -1.56 18.41 -5.54
N GLN A 100 -1.22 17.96 -4.33
CA GLN A 100 -1.98 18.33 -3.13
C GLN A 100 -1.84 19.81 -2.79
N GLN A 101 -0.69 20.42 -3.10
CA GLN A 101 -0.49 21.85 -2.87
C GLN A 101 -1.32 22.72 -3.83
N GLN A 102 -1.60 22.25 -5.04
CA GLN A 102 -2.51 22.93 -5.97
C GLN A 102 -3.97 22.83 -5.51
N GLU A 103 -4.42 21.67 -5.04
CA GLU A 103 -5.79 21.49 -4.52
C GLU A 103 -6.02 22.28 -3.22
N ILE A 104 -5.04 22.31 -2.31
CA ILE A 104 -5.11 23.09 -1.07
C ILE A 104 -5.14 24.60 -1.37
N LYS A 105 -4.37 25.07 -2.36
CA LYS A 105 -4.37 26.49 -2.78
C LYS A 105 -5.69 26.89 -3.45
N ALA A 106 -6.22 26.07 -4.37
CA ALA A 106 -7.50 26.33 -5.03
C ALA A 106 -8.67 26.35 -4.02
N THR A 107 -8.66 25.44 -3.05
CA THR A 107 -9.67 25.41 -1.97
C THR A 107 -9.55 26.62 -1.03
N ALA A 108 -8.32 27.08 -0.75
CA ALA A 108 -8.08 28.26 0.07
C ALA A 108 -8.47 29.57 -0.63
N GLU A 109 -8.27 29.65 -1.95
CA GLU A 109 -8.68 30.80 -2.77
C GLU A 109 -10.22 30.88 -2.87
N LEU A 110 -10.89 29.76 -3.13
CA LEU A 110 -12.36 29.69 -3.15
C LEU A 110 -12.97 30.11 -1.80
N LYS A 111 -12.39 29.62 -0.68
CA LYS A 111 -12.84 29.99 0.67
C LYS A 111 -12.60 31.48 0.98
N ARG A 112 -11.53 32.08 0.45
CA ARG A 112 -11.26 33.51 0.57
C ARG A 112 -12.22 34.35 -0.26
N GLU A 113 -12.57 33.92 -1.47
CA GLU A 113 -13.59 34.58 -2.28
C GLU A 113 -14.96 34.52 -1.63
N THR A 114 -15.36 33.35 -1.10
CA THR A 114 -16.62 33.23 -0.35
C THR A 114 -16.61 34.12 0.91
N MET A 115 -15.54 34.12 1.71
CA MET A 115 -15.44 35.01 2.88
C MET A 115 -15.44 36.50 2.51
N ASN A 116 -14.87 36.88 1.37
CA ASN A 116 -14.88 38.25 0.87
C ASN A 116 -16.28 38.68 0.40
N GLN A 117 -17.06 37.76 -0.18
CA GLN A 117 -18.45 37.99 -0.60
C GLN A 117 -19.43 38.00 0.59
N SER A 118 -19.14 37.26 1.66
CA SER A 118 -19.96 37.25 2.89
C SER A 118 -19.87 38.53 3.73
N GLY A 119 -19.09 39.53 3.34
CA GLY A 119 -19.01 40.84 4.01
C GLY A 119 -18.38 40.85 5.41
N ILE A 120 -18.09 39.69 6.01
CA ILE A 120 -17.48 39.59 7.33
C ILE A 120 -15.95 39.58 7.18
N LYS A 121 -15.38 40.75 6.87
CA LYS A 121 -13.96 41.00 7.09
C LYS A 121 -13.78 41.52 8.51
N LEU A 122 -13.49 40.63 9.45
CA LEU A 122 -13.02 41.05 10.77
C LEU A 122 -11.64 41.70 10.59
N SER A 123 -11.60 43.03 10.61
CA SER A 123 -10.35 43.79 10.66
C SER A 123 -9.53 43.35 11.87
N GLY A 124 -8.20 43.30 11.74
CA GLY A 124 -7.31 42.93 12.84
C GLY A 124 -7.53 43.75 14.12
N SER A 125 -8.01 44.99 13.98
CA SER A 125 -8.44 45.81 15.12
C SER A 125 -9.64 45.24 15.86
N LYS A 126 -10.71 44.82 15.14
CA LYS A 126 -11.91 44.22 15.74
C LYS A 126 -11.63 42.90 16.45
N LEU A 127 -10.71 42.08 15.92
CA LEU A 127 -10.29 40.84 16.58
C LEU A 127 -9.57 41.13 17.90
N ARG A 128 -8.74 42.18 17.93
CA ARG A 128 -8.01 42.59 19.14
C ARG A 128 -8.95 43.16 20.20
N ASP A 129 -9.95 43.94 19.79
CA ASP A 129 -10.98 44.46 20.70
C ASP A 129 -11.85 43.33 21.27
N LEU A 130 -12.20 42.33 20.45
CA LEU A 130 -12.96 41.17 20.90
C LEU A 130 -12.16 40.33 21.92
N ALA A 131 -10.88 40.07 21.61
CA ALA A 131 -9.99 39.34 22.50
C ALA A 131 -9.83 40.05 23.85
N TRP A 132 -9.67 41.37 23.85
CA TRP A 132 -9.57 42.17 25.07
C TRP A 132 -10.88 42.14 25.87
N SER A 133 -12.03 42.26 25.20
CA SER A 133 -13.34 42.18 25.88
C SER A 133 -13.59 40.82 26.53
N LEU A 134 -13.11 39.74 25.90
CA LEU A 134 -13.25 38.39 26.43
C LEU A 134 -12.38 38.19 27.68
N ASP A 135 -11.14 38.67 27.63
CA ASP A 135 -10.16 38.59 28.71
C ASP A 135 -10.63 39.39 29.94
N VAL A 136 -11.19 40.59 29.73
CA VAL A 136 -11.75 41.43 30.79
C VAL A 136 -12.98 40.79 31.45
N LEU A 137 -13.80 40.05 30.70
CA LEU A 137 -14.97 39.34 31.23
C LEU A 137 -14.57 38.09 32.03
N ASP A 138 -13.47 37.43 31.66
CA ASP A 138 -12.95 36.24 32.36
C ASP A 138 -12.36 36.61 33.73
N LEU A 139 -11.76 37.80 33.84
CA LEU A 139 -11.23 38.35 35.10
C LEU A 139 -12.31 38.76 36.12
N LYS A 140 -13.59 38.76 35.74
CA LYS A 140 -14.71 39.17 36.59
C LYS A 140 -15.44 38.01 37.28
N LYS A 141 -14.88 36.80 37.21
CA LYS A 141 -15.40 35.58 37.84
C LYS A 141 -14.44 35.06 38.91
#